data_AF-A0A2K9BE14-F1
#
_entry.id   AF-A0A2K9BE14-F1
#
_cell.length_a   1.000
_cell.length_b   1.000
_cell.length_c   1.000
_cell.angle_alpha   90.00
_cell.angle_beta   90.00
_cell.angle_gamma   90.00
#
_symmetry.space_group_name_H-M   'P 1'
#
loop_
_entity.id
_entity.type
_entity.pdbx_description
1 polymer ?
#
loop_
_entity_poly.entity_id
_entity_poly.type
_entity_poly.pdbx_seq_one_letter_code
_entity_poly.pdbx_strand_id
1 'polypeptide(L)'
;MTVDRNNRSHKPKGTPDGGRYEPKNTGGGADDVAAPGMDAATRPTVPGFDETKRRMDEWYGRLSDLEKSGDARDARRIRDWSAAFDRWQKSHRGEAGAFAARRGDFISSDREAAAFMLARRDLQRERDPEFGELDRRVDREIRRLEREPKPSKEHVDAIDAFERHRRRHPDEIRAYEEKRGKEISSTREAAAYMLARAGLLNESVERGNMLALADEKEWDALGERITETDGVRRYSRALADRYGLDPERERILMEDTDAHLGEEDDPGQAAREMDRRYRLAARLLGDID
;
A
#
# COMPACT_ATOMS: atom_id res chain seq x y z
N MET A 1 -5.25 -11.23 34.38
CA MET A 1 -4.42 -10.58 33.34
C MET A 1 -4.58 -11.39 32.07
N THR A 2 -5.21 -10.82 31.05
CA THR A 2 -5.47 -11.48 29.77
C THR A 2 -4.15 -11.55 29.00
N VAL A 3 -3.64 -12.76 28.81
CA VAL A 3 -2.39 -12.99 28.07
C VAL A 3 -2.66 -12.74 26.60
N ASP A 4 -1.93 -11.79 25.99
CA ASP A 4 -1.98 -11.52 24.56
C ASP A 4 -1.50 -12.76 23.80
N ARG A 5 -2.43 -13.45 23.13
CA ARG A 5 -2.16 -14.68 22.35
C ARG A 5 -1.33 -14.41 21.09
N ASN A 6 -1.15 -13.14 20.69
CA ASN A 6 -0.39 -12.74 19.51
C ASN A 6 1.05 -12.33 19.83
N ASN A 7 1.51 -12.51 21.06
CA ASN A 7 2.87 -12.17 21.45
C ASN A 7 3.83 -13.37 21.27
N ARG A 8 4.61 -13.40 20.18
CA ARG A 8 5.65 -14.42 19.96
C ARG A 8 6.90 -14.23 20.81
N SER A 9 6.97 -13.17 21.61
CA SER A 9 8.08 -12.90 22.53
C SER A 9 8.14 -13.88 23.71
N HIS A 10 7.17 -14.79 23.85
CA HIS A 10 7.16 -15.79 24.91
C HIS A 10 7.45 -17.19 24.38
N LYS A 11 8.62 -17.71 24.75
CA LYS A 11 9.00 -19.12 24.59
C LYS A 11 7.89 -19.99 25.22
N PRO A 12 7.35 -21.01 24.51
CA PRO A 12 6.33 -21.88 25.07
C PRO A 12 6.91 -22.64 26.28
N LYS A 13 6.19 -22.58 27.42
CA LYS A 13 6.49 -23.41 28.60
C LYS A 13 6.52 -24.87 28.17
N GLY A 14 7.68 -25.51 28.28
CA GLY A 14 7.89 -26.91 27.92
C GLY A 14 8.98 -27.19 26.88
N THR A 15 9.62 -26.17 26.31
CA THR A 15 10.90 -26.39 25.58
C THR A 15 12.04 -26.37 26.59
N PRO A 16 12.97 -27.35 26.58
CA PRO A 16 14.11 -27.37 27.49
C PRO A 16 14.84 -26.02 27.47
N ASP A 17 15.21 -25.54 28.66
CA ASP A 17 16.06 -24.36 28.75
C ASP A 17 17.36 -24.63 28.01
N GLY A 18 17.78 -23.63 27.22
CA GLY A 18 19.03 -23.68 26.48
C GLY A 18 20.16 -23.80 27.49
N GLY A 19 20.55 -25.05 27.77
CA GLY A 19 21.69 -25.35 28.59
C GLY A 19 22.94 -24.87 27.86
N ARG A 20 23.72 -24.03 28.53
CA ARG A 20 25.13 -23.88 28.23
C ARG A 20 25.75 -25.26 28.25
N TYR A 21 26.21 -25.73 27.10
CA TYR A 21 26.99 -26.96 27.02
C TYR A 21 28.37 -26.66 27.63
N GLU A 22 28.62 -27.14 28.85
CA GLU A 22 29.99 -27.24 29.37
C GLU A 22 30.70 -28.34 28.56
N PRO A 23 31.86 -28.06 27.95
CA PRO A 23 32.61 -29.10 27.25
C PRO A 23 33.24 -30.02 28.30
N LYS A 24 32.61 -31.16 28.57
CA LYS A 24 33.33 -32.29 29.16
C LYS A 24 34.12 -32.98 28.05
N ASN A 25 35.44 -32.95 28.20
CA ASN A 25 36.41 -33.68 27.39
C ASN A 25 36.06 -35.17 27.31
N THR A 26 35.44 -35.58 26.21
CA THR A 26 35.59 -36.95 25.68
C THR A 26 35.32 -36.91 24.19
N GLY A 27 36.37 -37.13 23.40
CA GLY A 27 36.29 -37.21 21.94
C GLY A 27 35.44 -38.40 21.49
N GLY A 28 34.56 -38.13 20.54
CA GLY A 28 33.71 -39.10 19.86
C GLY A 28 32.67 -38.33 19.05
N GLY A 29 32.91 -38.14 17.76
CA GLY A 29 31.99 -37.45 16.87
C GLY A 29 30.63 -38.14 16.88
N ALA A 30 29.61 -37.40 17.28
CA ALA A 30 28.22 -37.82 17.14
C ALA A 30 27.69 -37.18 15.85
N ASP A 31 27.31 -38.04 14.91
CA ASP A 31 26.58 -37.68 13.69
C ASP A 31 25.34 -36.86 14.07
N ASP A 32 25.37 -35.57 13.71
CA ASP A 32 24.19 -34.72 13.78
C ASP A 32 23.14 -35.28 12.80
N VAL A 33 21.97 -35.61 13.35
CA VAL A 33 20.81 -36.10 12.60
C VAL A 33 20.42 -35.07 11.56
N ALA A 34 20.81 -35.33 10.31
CA ALA A 34 20.36 -34.56 9.15
C ALA A 34 18.82 -34.59 9.09
N ALA A 35 18.21 -33.42 8.92
CA ALA A 35 16.79 -33.33 8.58
C ALA A 35 16.52 -34.20 7.33
N PRO A 36 15.45 -35.02 7.31
CA PRO A 36 15.24 -35.98 6.24
C PRO A 36 15.03 -35.28 4.89
N GLY A 37 16.03 -35.43 4.01
CA GLY A 37 15.84 -35.74 2.59
C GLY A 37 15.19 -34.68 1.69
N MET A 38 15.78 -33.49 1.59
CA MET A 38 15.75 -32.79 0.30
C MET A 38 17.17 -32.75 -0.26
N ASP A 39 17.37 -33.50 -1.35
CA ASP A 39 18.56 -33.36 -2.20
C ASP A 39 18.74 -31.88 -2.53
N ALA A 40 19.99 -31.41 -2.57
CA ALA A 40 20.29 -30.02 -2.95
C ALA A 40 19.74 -29.69 -4.36
N ALA A 41 19.54 -30.72 -5.19
CA ALA A 41 18.92 -30.67 -6.51
C ALA A 41 17.37 -30.60 -6.49
N THR A 42 16.71 -30.96 -5.39
CA THR A 42 15.24 -30.89 -5.21
C THR A 42 14.78 -29.65 -4.45
N ARG A 43 15.70 -28.79 -3.98
CA ARG A 43 15.33 -27.49 -3.41
C ARG A 43 14.48 -26.76 -4.44
N PRO A 44 13.20 -26.44 -4.14
CA PRO A 44 12.44 -25.54 -4.99
C PRO A 44 13.30 -24.29 -5.19
N THR A 45 13.62 -23.97 -6.44
CA THR A 45 14.13 -22.65 -6.76
C THR A 45 13.00 -21.69 -6.47
N VAL A 46 12.97 -21.12 -5.25
CA VAL A 46 12.11 -19.98 -4.96
C VAL A 46 12.67 -18.85 -5.82
N PRO A 47 11.98 -18.42 -6.89
CA PRO A 47 12.52 -17.38 -7.76
C PRO A 47 12.68 -16.10 -6.94
N GLY A 48 13.91 -15.58 -6.90
CA GLY A 48 14.26 -14.44 -6.04
C GLY A 48 14.50 -14.79 -4.56
N PHE A 49 14.81 -16.05 -4.22
CA PHE A 49 15.19 -16.43 -2.85
C PHE A 49 16.32 -15.57 -2.29
N ASP A 50 17.44 -15.49 -3.02
CA ASP A 50 18.64 -14.79 -2.54
C ASP A 50 18.35 -13.31 -2.33
N GLU A 51 17.55 -12.71 -3.22
CA GLU A 51 17.13 -11.32 -3.10
C GLU A 51 16.12 -11.11 -1.95
N THR A 52 15.18 -12.03 -1.76
CA THR A 52 14.23 -12.00 -0.64
C THR A 52 14.98 -12.10 0.68
N LYS A 53 15.95 -13.02 0.77
CA LYS A 53 16.78 -13.22 1.96
C LYS A 53 17.61 -11.97 2.24
N ARG A 54 18.30 -11.43 1.24
CA ARG A 54 19.09 -10.19 1.37
C ARG A 54 18.24 -9.04 1.91
N ARG A 55 17.06 -8.80 1.33
CA ARG A 55 16.14 -7.75 1.80
C ARG A 55 15.57 -8.03 3.18
N MET A 56 15.27 -9.29 3.50
CA MET A 56 14.83 -9.68 4.83
C MET A 56 15.91 -9.36 5.86
N ASP A 57 17.17 -9.66 5.59
CA ASP A 57 18.29 -9.37 6.50
C ASP A 57 18.48 -7.85 6.68
N GLU A 58 18.35 -7.06 5.61
CA GLU A 58 18.37 -5.60 5.67
C GLU A 58 17.22 -5.04 6.52
N TRP A 59 15.99 -5.53 6.30
CA TRP A 59 14.84 -5.13 7.09
C TRP A 59 14.96 -5.55 8.54
N TYR A 60 15.50 -6.74 8.82
CA TYR A 60 15.73 -7.21 10.18
C TYR A 60 16.67 -6.27 10.94
N GLY A 61 17.75 -5.81 10.31
CA GLY A 61 18.64 -4.78 10.84
C GLY A 61 17.92 -3.46 11.12
N ARG A 62 17.19 -2.93 10.13
CA ARG A 62 16.42 -1.68 10.28
C ARG A 62 15.38 -1.76 11.39
N LEU A 63 14.62 -2.86 11.45
CA LEU A 63 13.63 -3.09 12.49
C LEU A 63 14.28 -3.22 13.87
N SER A 64 15.49 -3.80 13.96
CA SER A 64 16.23 -3.83 15.21
C SER A 64 16.58 -2.42 15.70
N ASP A 65 16.93 -1.51 14.81
CA ASP A 65 17.26 -0.13 15.20
C ASP A 65 16.01 0.66 15.58
N LEU A 66 14.87 0.39 14.92
CA LEU A 66 13.57 0.93 15.30
C LEU A 66 13.11 0.42 16.67
N GLU A 67 13.30 -0.85 17.00
CA GLU A 67 12.96 -1.34 18.36
C GLU A 67 13.83 -0.69 19.44
N LYS A 68 15.12 -0.47 19.15
CA LYS A 68 16.03 0.22 20.08
C LYS A 68 15.64 1.68 20.31
N SER A 69 14.91 2.31 19.37
CA SER A 69 14.41 3.67 19.52
C SER A 69 13.45 3.80 20.72
N GLY A 70 12.77 2.70 21.07
CA GLY A 70 11.76 2.67 22.12
C GLY A 70 10.43 3.32 21.74
N ASP A 71 10.24 3.75 20.49
CA ASP A 71 8.98 4.32 20.04
C ASP A 71 7.88 3.23 19.97
N ALA A 72 6.79 3.46 20.69
CA ALA A 72 5.63 2.58 20.68
C ALA A 72 4.99 2.41 19.29
N ARG A 73 5.18 3.39 18.39
CA ARG A 73 4.73 3.34 16.99
C ARG A 73 5.52 2.30 16.19
N ASP A 74 6.83 2.26 16.37
CA ASP A 74 7.71 1.30 15.72
C ASP A 74 7.42 -0.14 16.19
N ALA A 75 7.27 -0.33 17.50
CA ALA A 75 6.89 -1.62 18.08
C ALA A 75 5.50 -2.09 17.62
N ARG A 76 4.56 -1.16 17.38
CA ARG A 76 3.25 -1.49 16.79
C ARG A 76 3.40 -1.89 15.33
N ARG A 77 4.20 -1.16 14.55
CA ARG A 77 4.44 -1.46 13.14
C ARG A 77 5.01 -2.87 12.94
N ILE A 78 5.95 -3.29 13.78
CA ILE A 78 6.50 -4.65 13.74
C ILE A 78 5.42 -5.69 14.01
N ARG A 79 4.60 -5.48 15.04
CA ARG A 79 3.49 -6.38 15.36
C ARG A 79 2.45 -6.47 14.23
N ASP A 80 2.13 -5.35 13.59
CA ASP A 80 1.17 -5.32 12.48
C ASP A 80 1.66 -6.16 11.29
N TRP A 81 2.95 -6.06 10.96
CA TRP A 81 3.56 -6.85 9.89
C TRP A 81 3.75 -8.32 10.27
N SER A 82 4.06 -8.63 11.53
CA SER A 82 4.07 -10.01 12.04
C SER A 82 2.67 -10.64 11.94
N ALA A 83 1.62 -9.92 12.35
CA ALA A 83 0.25 -10.39 12.21
C ALA A 83 -0.17 -10.57 10.74
N ALA A 84 0.36 -9.75 9.83
CA ALA A 84 0.15 -9.90 8.40
C ALA A 84 0.81 -11.17 7.85
N PHE A 85 2.03 -11.49 8.31
CA PHE A 85 2.68 -12.76 8.01
C PHE A 85 1.82 -13.95 8.43
N ASP A 86 1.18 -13.91 9.59
CA ASP A 86 0.36 -15.02 10.10
C ASP A 86 -0.88 -15.29 9.27
N ARG A 87 -1.49 -14.22 8.76
CA ARG A 87 -2.62 -14.33 7.83
C ARG A 87 -2.15 -14.85 6.49
N TRP A 88 -1.06 -14.28 5.98
CA TRP A 88 -0.47 -14.66 4.71
C TRP A 88 -0.04 -16.14 4.67
N GLN A 89 0.64 -16.61 5.71
CA GLN A 89 1.17 -17.96 5.83
C GLN A 89 0.06 -19.03 5.79
N LYS A 90 -1.14 -18.72 6.27
CA LYS A 90 -2.29 -19.66 6.21
C LYS A 90 -2.64 -20.06 4.79
N SER A 91 -2.58 -19.10 3.86
CA SER A 91 -2.90 -19.32 2.44
C SER A 91 -1.66 -19.65 1.58
N HIS A 92 -0.45 -19.34 2.07
CA HIS A 92 0.80 -19.50 1.33
C HIS A 92 1.80 -20.41 2.05
N ARG A 93 1.29 -21.44 2.73
CA ARG A 93 2.11 -22.35 3.54
C ARG A 93 3.25 -23.00 2.76
N GLY A 94 3.00 -23.33 1.49
CA GLY A 94 4.02 -23.90 0.59
C GLY A 94 5.18 -22.95 0.32
N GLU A 95 4.90 -21.68 0.04
CA GLU A 95 5.93 -20.66 -0.20
C GLU A 95 6.75 -20.38 1.07
N ALA A 96 6.07 -20.18 2.20
CA ALA A 96 6.73 -19.96 3.49
C ALA A 96 7.61 -21.16 3.88
N GLY A 97 7.11 -22.38 3.67
CA GLY A 97 7.83 -23.61 3.95
C GLY A 97 9.04 -23.81 3.04
N ALA A 98 8.91 -23.54 1.74
CA ALA A 98 10.02 -23.62 0.79
C ALA A 98 11.12 -22.60 1.10
N PHE A 99 10.73 -21.37 1.48
CA PHE A 99 11.68 -20.35 1.92
C PHE A 99 12.43 -20.79 3.19
N ALA A 100 11.72 -21.25 4.23
CA ALA A 100 12.33 -21.72 5.47
C ALA A 100 13.24 -22.94 5.25
N ALA A 101 12.80 -23.91 4.46
CA ALA A 101 13.60 -25.09 4.12
C ALA A 101 14.90 -24.74 3.39
N ARG A 102 14.87 -23.74 2.50
CA ARG A 102 16.06 -23.27 1.79
C ARG A 102 16.95 -22.38 2.66
N ARG A 103 16.37 -21.57 3.55
CA ARG A 103 17.09 -20.75 4.53
C ARG A 103 17.84 -21.61 5.55
N GLY A 104 17.28 -22.78 5.89
CA GLY A 104 17.79 -23.68 6.92
C GLY A 104 17.18 -23.44 8.30
N ASP A 105 16.42 -22.37 8.48
CA ASP A 105 15.80 -21.96 9.74
C ASP A 105 14.38 -21.42 9.53
N PHE A 106 13.52 -21.64 10.54
CA PHE A 106 12.16 -21.10 10.55
C PHE A 106 12.12 -19.59 10.83
N ILE A 107 11.06 -18.94 10.38
CA ILE A 107 10.71 -17.58 10.81
C ILE A 107 10.12 -17.70 12.21
N SER A 108 10.87 -17.27 13.22
CA SER A 108 10.64 -17.62 14.62
C SER A 108 10.28 -16.43 15.51
N SER A 109 10.56 -15.20 15.06
CA SER A 109 10.25 -13.98 15.80
C SER A 109 9.34 -13.03 15.03
N ASP A 110 8.65 -12.13 15.76
CA ASP A 110 7.82 -11.08 15.16
C ASP A 110 8.63 -10.17 14.23
N ARG A 111 9.89 -9.90 14.58
CA ARG A 111 10.79 -9.09 13.75
C ARG A 111 11.16 -9.79 12.46
N GLU A 112 11.45 -11.09 12.51
CA GLU A 112 11.72 -11.89 11.30
C GLU A 112 10.48 -11.97 10.41
N ALA A 113 9.31 -12.20 10.99
CA ALA A 113 8.04 -12.24 10.26
C ALA A 113 7.75 -10.90 9.57
N ALA A 114 7.94 -9.80 10.29
CA ALA A 114 7.80 -8.46 9.73
C ALA A 114 8.83 -8.18 8.62
N ALA A 115 10.10 -8.54 8.84
CA ALA A 115 11.16 -8.34 7.87
C ALA A 115 10.91 -9.14 6.57
N PHE A 116 10.44 -10.38 6.69
CA PHE A 116 10.06 -11.21 5.55
C PHE A 116 8.95 -10.57 4.72
N MET A 117 7.87 -10.10 5.38
CA MET A 117 6.75 -9.47 4.67
C MET A 117 7.14 -8.15 4.02
N LEU A 118 7.98 -7.35 4.66
CA LEU A 118 8.51 -6.11 4.10
C LEU A 118 9.43 -6.38 2.89
N ALA A 119 10.27 -7.41 2.96
CA ALA A 119 11.10 -7.84 1.83
C ALA A 119 10.26 -8.29 0.63
N ARG A 120 9.21 -9.08 0.88
CA ARG A 120 8.24 -9.49 -0.14
C ARG A 120 7.54 -8.28 -0.76
N ARG A 121 7.08 -7.34 0.06
CA ARG A 121 6.44 -6.09 -0.40
C ARG A 121 7.38 -5.30 -1.30
N ASP A 122 8.65 -5.11 -0.92
CA ASP A 122 9.61 -4.37 -1.75
C ASP A 122 9.89 -5.07 -3.08
N LEU A 123 9.93 -6.41 -3.10
CA LEU A 123 10.00 -7.18 -4.36
C LEU A 123 8.75 -6.97 -5.22
N GLN A 124 7.56 -6.93 -4.60
CA GLN A 124 6.33 -6.66 -5.33
C GLN A 124 6.31 -5.25 -5.94
N ARG A 125 6.83 -4.24 -5.23
CA ARG A 125 6.96 -2.85 -5.74
C ARG A 125 7.84 -2.72 -6.99
N GLU A 126 8.77 -3.67 -7.17
CA GLU A 126 9.64 -3.68 -8.35
C GLU A 126 9.06 -4.48 -9.50
N ARG A 127 8.35 -5.57 -9.18
CA ARG A 127 7.65 -6.39 -10.18
C ARG A 127 6.46 -5.67 -10.80
N ASP A 128 5.78 -4.85 -10.03
CA ASP A 128 4.62 -4.07 -10.42
C ASP A 128 4.89 -2.59 -10.13
N PRO A 129 5.35 -1.81 -11.12
CA PRO A 129 5.69 -0.39 -10.93
C PRO A 129 4.51 0.48 -10.52
N GLU A 130 3.29 0.20 -11.01
CA GLU A 130 2.08 0.96 -10.67
C GLU A 130 1.71 0.77 -9.20
N PHE A 131 1.66 -0.49 -8.75
CA PHE A 131 1.54 -0.81 -7.33
C PHE A 131 2.69 -0.19 -6.53
N GLY A 132 3.92 -0.29 -7.04
CA GLY A 132 5.11 0.22 -6.40
C GLY A 132 5.08 1.72 -6.17
N GLU A 133 4.56 2.49 -7.11
CA GLU A 133 4.40 3.94 -6.97
C GLU A 133 3.31 4.30 -5.95
N LEU A 134 2.13 3.69 -6.06
CA LEU A 134 1.02 3.88 -5.13
C LEU A 134 1.44 3.55 -3.70
N ASP A 135 2.01 2.37 -3.48
CA ASP A 135 2.34 1.89 -2.15
C ASP A 135 3.50 2.67 -1.49
N ARG A 136 4.42 3.25 -2.29
CA ARG A 136 5.42 4.22 -1.79
C ARG A 136 4.77 5.54 -1.39
N ARG A 137 3.79 6.04 -2.15
CA ARG A 137 3.01 7.25 -1.79
C ARG A 137 2.23 7.02 -0.51
N VAL A 138 1.58 5.86 -0.36
CA VAL A 138 0.89 5.49 0.88
C VAL A 138 1.84 5.54 2.08
N ASP A 139 3.05 4.99 1.97
CA ASP A 139 4.04 5.09 3.05
C ASP A 139 4.44 6.55 3.38
N ARG A 140 4.49 7.44 2.38
CA ARG A 140 4.75 8.87 2.60
C ARG A 140 3.59 9.55 3.32
N GLU A 141 2.36 9.31 2.88
CA GLU A 141 1.16 9.87 3.52
C GLU A 141 0.96 9.34 4.94
N ILE A 142 1.24 8.06 5.21
CA ILE A 142 1.24 7.52 6.59
C ILE A 142 2.18 8.33 7.47
N ARG A 143 3.44 8.55 7.04
CA ARG A 143 4.42 9.31 7.81
C ARG A 143 4.03 10.78 7.99
N ARG A 144 3.40 11.38 6.98
CA ARG A 144 2.84 12.75 7.06
C ARG A 144 1.76 12.79 8.14
N LEU A 145 0.78 11.90 8.06
CA LEU A 145 -0.35 11.80 9.00
C LEU A 145 0.05 11.38 10.43
N GLU A 146 1.22 10.76 10.60
CA GLU A 146 1.79 10.46 11.93
C GLU A 146 2.39 11.68 12.63
N ARG A 147 2.75 12.71 11.86
CA ARG A 147 3.30 13.98 12.36
C ARG A 147 2.20 15.00 12.66
N GLU A 148 0.99 14.79 12.15
CA GLU A 148 -0.15 15.66 12.42
C GLU A 148 -0.65 15.49 13.87
N PRO A 149 -0.68 16.56 14.67
CA PRO A 149 -1.08 16.48 16.08
C PRO A 149 -2.59 16.27 16.26
N LYS A 150 -3.40 16.66 15.27
CA LYS A 150 -4.84 16.47 15.22
C LYS A 150 -5.26 16.12 13.79
N PRO A 151 -6.26 15.25 13.61
CA PRO A 151 -6.76 14.92 12.27
C PRO A 151 -7.28 16.20 11.59
N SER A 152 -6.72 16.50 10.43
CA SER A 152 -7.16 17.57 9.55
C SER A 152 -8.51 17.24 8.93
N LYS A 153 -9.20 18.25 8.39
CA LYS A 153 -10.43 18.02 7.60
C LYS A 153 -10.14 17.07 6.41
N GLU A 154 -9.03 17.29 5.71
CA GLU A 154 -8.51 16.43 4.63
C GLU A 154 -8.37 14.97 5.09
N HIS A 155 -7.88 14.73 6.31
CA HIS A 155 -7.76 13.37 6.86
C HIS A 155 -9.13 12.70 7.07
N VAL A 156 -10.11 13.44 7.59
CA VAL A 156 -11.47 12.92 7.85
C VAL A 156 -12.17 12.62 6.52
N ASP A 157 -12.11 13.56 5.58
CA ASP A 157 -12.73 13.41 4.26
C ASP A 157 -12.12 12.23 3.49
N ALA A 158 -10.81 12.00 3.63
CA ALA A 158 -10.13 10.84 3.04
C ALA A 158 -10.56 9.49 3.66
N ILE A 159 -10.93 9.45 4.94
CA ILE A 159 -11.49 8.24 5.57
C ILE A 159 -12.87 7.96 5.01
N ASP A 160 -13.73 8.98 4.92
CA ASP A 160 -15.08 8.82 4.39
C ASP A 160 -15.04 8.40 2.91
N ALA A 161 -14.12 8.98 2.14
CA ALA A 161 -13.86 8.57 0.76
C ALA A 161 -13.38 7.12 0.67
N PHE A 162 -12.51 6.67 1.58
CA PHE A 162 -12.08 5.28 1.63
C PHE A 162 -13.25 4.33 1.89
N GLU A 163 -14.12 4.67 2.84
CA GLU A 163 -15.27 3.84 3.19
C GLU A 163 -16.28 3.72 2.04
N ARG A 164 -16.53 4.82 1.32
CA ARG A 164 -17.35 4.78 0.09
C ARG A 164 -16.67 3.96 -1.01
N HIS A 165 -15.39 4.23 -1.26
CA HIS A 165 -14.61 3.55 -2.28
C HIS A 165 -14.55 2.03 -2.01
N ARG A 166 -14.37 1.61 -0.76
CA ARG A 166 -14.40 0.20 -0.35
C ARG A 166 -15.73 -0.50 -0.63
N ARG A 167 -16.85 0.22 -0.53
CA ARG A 167 -18.18 -0.33 -0.82
C ARG A 167 -18.42 -0.48 -2.31
N ARG A 168 -17.96 0.47 -3.12
CA ARG A 168 -18.14 0.46 -4.58
C ARG A 168 -17.14 -0.47 -5.29
N HIS A 169 -15.88 -0.48 -4.82
CA HIS A 169 -14.75 -1.17 -5.46
C HIS A 169 -13.99 -2.09 -4.48
N PRO A 170 -14.65 -3.08 -3.86
CA PRO A 170 -14.03 -3.95 -2.88
C PRO A 170 -12.86 -4.78 -3.46
N ASP A 171 -12.94 -5.14 -4.75
CA ASP A 171 -11.92 -5.94 -5.43
C ASP A 171 -10.61 -5.17 -5.62
N GLU A 172 -10.65 -3.85 -5.83
CA GLU A 172 -9.46 -3.01 -5.98
C GLU A 172 -8.67 -2.94 -4.68
N ILE A 173 -9.38 -2.73 -3.56
CA ILE A 173 -8.76 -2.72 -2.23
C ILE A 173 -8.16 -4.09 -1.94
N ARG A 174 -8.90 -5.17 -2.22
CA ARG A 174 -8.40 -6.52 -2.01
C ARG A 174 -7.16 -6.81 -2.84
N ALA A 175 -7.15 -6.41 -4.11
CA ALA A 175 -5.99 -6.56 -4.99
C ALA A 175 -4.78 -5.77 -4.47
N TYR A 176 -4.99 -4.55 -3.97
CA TYR A 176 -3.94 -3.75 -3.34
C TYR A 176 -3.40 -4.41 -2.07
N GLU A 177 -4.28 -4.87 -1.18
CA GLU A 177 -3.91 -5.54 0.08
C GLU A 177 -3.16 -6.86 -0.16
N GLU A 178 -3.56 -7.61 -1.19
CA GLU A 178 -2.89 -8.84 -1.61
C GLU A 178 -1.48 -8.58 -2.12
N LYS A 179 -1.30 -7.58 -3.00
CA LYS A 179 0.03 -7.15 -3.48
C LYS A 179 0.88 -6.63 -2.33
N ARG A 180 0.31 -5.83 -1.43
CA ARG A 180 0.99 -5.31 -0.24
C ARG A 180 1.34 -6.40 0.77
N GLY A 181 0.61 -7.52 0.75
CA GLY A 181 0.70 -8.58 1.74
C GLY A 181 0.19 -8.15 3.12
N LYS A 182 -0.55 -7.05 3.20
CA LYS A 182 -1.08 -6.49 4.45
C LYS A 182 -2.36 -5.71 4.17
N GLU A 183 -3.41 -6.07 4.89
CA GLU A 183 -4.69 -5.36 4.93
C GLU A 183 -4.54 -3.91 5.41
N ILE A 184 -5.41 -3.03 4.91
CA ILE A 184 -5.60 -1.68 5.41
C ILE A 184 -6.38 -1.78 6.72
N SER A 185 -5.65 -1.65 7.83
CA SER A 185 -6.13 -2.03 9.17
C SER A 185 -6.46 -0.85 10.07
N SER A 186 -6.14 0.37 9.65
CA SER A 186 -6.34 1.59 10.44
C SER A 186 -6.90 2.72 9.60
N THR A 187 -7.61 3.64 10.26
CA THR A 187 -8.12 4.87 9.64
C THR A 187 -7.01 5.69 9.00
N ARG A 188 -5.80 5.69 9.58
CA ARG A 188 -4.64 6.37 8.99
C ARG A 188 -4.17 5.71 7.70
N GLU A 189 -4.13 4.38 7.65
CA GLU A 189 -3.78 3.67 6.41
C GLU A 189 -4.85 3.86 5.33
N ALA A 190 -6.13 3.89 5.72
CA ALA A 190 -7.25 4.18 4.83
C ALA A 190 -7.16 5.59 4.23
N ALA A 191 -6.96 6.60 5.08
CA ALA A 191 -6.76 7.98 4.63
C ALA A 191 -5.53 8.09 3.72
N ALA A 192 -4.40 7.49 4.11
CA ALA A 192 -3.18 7.52 3.32
C ALA A 192 -3.34 6.85 1.95
N TYR A 193 -4.10 5.75 1.87
CA TYR A 193 -4.43 5.10 0.60
C TYR A 193 -5.19 6.04 -0.33
N MET A 194 -6.25 6.68 0.17
CA MET A 194 -7.06 7.60 -0.65
C MET A 194 -6.30 8.85 -1.05
N LEU A 195 -5.52 9.45 -0.14
CA LEU A 195 -4.70 10.61 -0.45
C LEU A 195 -3.62 10.28 -1.48
N ALA A 196 -2.98 9.11 -1.38
CA ALA A 196 -2.00 8.66 -2.35
C ALA A 196 -2.61 8.44 -3.74
N ARG A 197 -3.77 7.80 -3.81
CA ARG A 197 -4.52 7.58 -5.06
C ARG A 197 -4.94 8.90 -5.68
N ALA A 198 -5.52 9.81 -4.89
CA ALA A 198 -5.89 11.14 -5.36
C ALA A 198 -4.70 11.94 -5.87
N GLY A 199 -3.54 11.85 -5.20
CA GLY A 199 -2.30 12.47 -5.66
C GLY A 199 -1.82 11.94 -7.01
N LEU A 200 -1.90 10.62 -7.24
CA LEU A 200 -1.57 10.01 -8.53
C LEU A 200 -2.50 10.50 -9.64
N LEU A 201 -3.80 10.54 -9.36
CA LEU A 201 -4.80 10.99 -10.32
C LEU A 201 -4.60 12.47 -10.67
N ASN A 202 -4.33 13.34 -9.69
CA ASN A 202 -4.01 14.74 -9.94
C ASN A 202 -2.76 14.91 -10.82
N GLU A 203 -1.70 14.14 -10.59
CA GLU A 203 -0.52 14.19 -11.45
C GLU A 203 -0.78 13.66 -12.87
N SER A 204 -1.68 12.68 -13.02
CA SER A 204 -2.12 12.20 -14.33
C SER A 204 -2.87 13.29 -15.10
N VAL A 205 -3.75 14.03 -14.40
CA VAL A 205 -4.44 15.22 -14.93
C VAL A 205 -3.43 16.29 -15.36
N GLU A 206 -2.48 16.64 -14.49
CA GLU A 206 -1.45 17.66 -14.76
C GLU A 206 -0.53 17.28 -15.93
N ARG A 207 -0.26 15.98 -16.14
CA ARG A 207 0.55 15.49 -17.27
C ARG A 207 -0.25 15.35 -18.57
N GLY A 208 -1.53 15.71 -18.59
CA GLY A 208 -2.38 15.61 -19.77
C GLY A 208 -2.74 14.18 -20.16
N ASN A 209 -2.52 13.18 -19.29
CA ASN A 209 -2.87 11.78 -19.50
C ASN A 209 -4.37 11.54 -19.22
N MET A 210 -5.22 12.31 -19.91
CA MET A 210 -6.67 12.28 -19.77
C MET A 210 -7.34 11.00 -20.33
N LEU A 211 -6.58 10.09 -20.95
CA LEU A 211 -7.05 8.76 -21.35
C LEU A 211 -7.06 7.77 -20.17
N ALA A 212 -6.19 7.95 -19.16
CA ALA A 212 -6.28 7.19 -17.90
C ALA A 212 -7.56 7.58 -17.15
N LEU A 213 -7.85 8.88 -17.16
CA LEU A 213 -9.13 9.41 -16.69
C LEU A 213 -10.32 8.87 -17.47
N ALA A 214 -10.22 8.35 -18.69
CA ALA A 214 -11.40 7.85 -19.41
C ALA A 214 -11.96 6.53 -18.84
N ASP A 215 -11.29 5.89 -17.88
CA ASP A 215 -11.82 4.75 -17.14
C ASP A 215 -12.77 5.22 -16.02
N GLU A 216 -14.01 4.73 -16.05
CA GLU A 216 -15.09 5.02 -15.10
C GLU A 216 -14.66 4.76 -13.64
N LYS A 217 -13.71 3.85 -13.42
CA LYS A 217 -13.18 3.49 -12.11
C LYS A 217 -12.17 4.47 -11.52
N GLU A 218 -11.42 5.17 -12.37
CA GLU A 218 -10.47 6.20 -11.92
C GLU A 218 -11.18 7.51 -11.57
N TRP A 219 -12.31 7.78 -12.24
CA TRP A 219 -13.18 8.92 -11.95
C TRP A 219 -13.85 8.88 -10.57
N ASP A 220 -14.28 7.73 -10.06
CA ASP A 220 -14.92 7.66 -8.74
C ASP A 220 -14.01 8.15 -7.61
N ALA A 221 -12.69 7.97 -7.76
CA ALA A 221 -11.69 8.40 -6.78
C ALA A 221 -11.28 9.88 -6.94
N LEU A 222 -11.34 10.43 -8.17
CA LEU A 222 -11.06 11.84 -8.44
C LEU A 222 -12.32 12.71 -8.22
N GLY A 223 -13.48 12.19 -8.57
CA GLY A 223 -14.78 12.84 -8.49
C GLY A 223 -15.19 13.19 -7.06
N GLU A 224 -14.81 12.37 -6.09
CA GLU A 224 -15.00 12.72 -4.67
C GLU A 224 -14.09 13.88 -4.19
N ARG A 225 -13.06 14.28 -4.95
CA ARG A 225 -12.27 15.52 -4.76
C ARG A 225 -12.62 16.63 -5.73
N ILE A 226 -13.28 16.35 -6.86
CA ILE A 226 -13.85 17.40 -7.71
C ILE A 226 -14.90 18.17 -6.90
N THR A 227 -15.62 17.55 -5.97
CA THR A 227 -16.56 18.28 -5.10
C THR A 227 -15.89 19.23 -4.09
N GLU A 228 -14.56 19.17 -3.90
CA GLU A 228 -13.82 20.25 -3.25
C GLU A 228 -13.53 21.34 -4.28
N THR A 229 -13.83 22.59 -3.94
CA THR A 229 -13.75 23.77 -4.83
C THR A 229 -12.40 23.92 -5.55
N ASP A 230 -11.31 23.38 -4.99
CA ASP A 230 -9.97 23.38 -5.59
C ASP A 230 -9.78 22.31 -6.68
N GLY A 231 -10.50 21.20 -6.62
CA GLY A 231 -10.46 20.11 -7.61
C GLY A 231 -11.14 20.50 -8.93
N VAL A 232 -12.37 21.03 -8.87
CA VAL A 232 -13.09 21.55 -10.06
C VAL A 232 -12.23 22.59 -10.78
N ARG A 233 -11.69 23.55 -10.03
CA ARG A 233 -10.91 24.66 -10.61
C ARG A 233 -9.67 24.19 -11.35
N ARG A 234 -8.94 23.22 -10.80
CA ARG A 234 -7.74 22.67 -11.45
C ARG A 234 -8.11 21.88 -12.70
N TYR A 235 -9.18 21.11 -12.66
CA TYR A 235 -9.64 20.33 -13.80
C TYR A 235 -10.18 21.23 -14.93
N SER A 236 -10.99 22.22 -14.57
CA SER A 236 -11.48 23.29 -15.45
C SER A 236 -10.32 24.00 -16.17
N ARG A 237 -9.26 24.36 -15.44
CA ARG A 237 -8.07 24.98 -16.01
C ARG A 237 -7.34 24.08 -17.00
N ALA A 238 -7.15 22.81 -16.64
CA ALA A 238 -6.50 21.84 -17.52
C ALA A 238 -7.30 21.62 -18.82
N LEU A 239 -8.63 21.61 -18.76
CA LEU A 239 -9.49 21.54 -19.94
C LEU A 239 -9.43 22.81 -20.79
N ALA A 240 -9.39 23.98 -20.17
CA ALA A 240 -9.22 25.25 -20.88
C ALA A 240 -7.90 25.27 -21.66
N ASP A 241 -6.79 24.93 -21.00
CA ASP A 241 -5.47 24.86 -21.62
C ASP A 241 -5.45 23.85 -22.79
N ARG A 242 -6.05 22.66 -22.61
CA ARG A 242 -6.10 21.61 -23.64
C ARG A 242 -6.82 22.09 -24.90
N TYR A 243 -7.94 22.77 -24.72
CA TYR A 243 -8.82 23.16 -25.81
C TYR A 243 -8.58 24.61 -26.27
N GLY A 244 -7.50 25.25 -25.80
CA GLY A 244 -7.10 26.60 -26.20
C GLY A 244 -8.08 27.69 -25.77
N LEU A 245 -8.88 27.44 -24.72
CA LEU A 245 -9.85 28.41 -24.24
C LEU A 245 -9.15 29.49 -23.42
N ASP A 246 -9.54 30.75 -23.66
CA ASP A 246 -9.05 31.87 -22.86
C ASP A 246 -9.58 31.83 -21.40
N PRO A 247 -8.93 32.55 -20.47
CA PRO A 247 -9.34 32.55 -19.05
C PRO A 247 -10.76 33.07 -18.79
N GLU A 248 -11.33 33.86 -19.70
CA GLU A 248 -12.71 34.35 -19.56
C GLU A 248 -13.71 33.26 -19.92
N ARG A 249 -13.43 32.46 -20.95
CA ARG A 249 -14.21 31.26 -21.31
C ARG A 249 -14.09 30.16 -20.27
N GLU A 250 -12.90 29.94 -19.71
CA GLU A 250 -12.70 29.06 -18.55
C GLU A 250 -13.64 29.46 -17.41
N ARG A 251 -13.68 30.76 -17.05
CA ARG A 251 -14.55 31.27 -15.98
C ARG A 251 -16.03 31.03 -16.27
N ILE A 252 -16.48 31.30 -17.49
CA ILE A 252 -17.90 31.11 -17.88
C ILE A 252 -18.30 29.64 -17.79
N LEU A 253 -17.47 28.75 -18.31
CA LEU A 253 -17.73 27.30 -18.24
C LEU A 253 -17.63 26.77 -16.81
N MET A 254 -16.76 27.34 -15.97
CA MET A 254 -16.67 27.00 -14.55
C MET A 254 -17.91 27.45 -13.79
N GLU A 255 -18.44 28.66 -14.04
CA GLU A 255 -19.69 29.15 -13.43
C GLU A 255 -20.90 28.27 -13.80
N ASP A 256 -20.98 27.83 -15.06
CA ASP A 256 -22.00 26.88 -15.54
C ASP A 256 -21.83 25.48 -14.92
N THR A 257 -20.58 25.05 -14.77
CA THR A 257 -20.24 23.78 -14.12
C THR A 257 -20.64 23.79 -12.65
N ASP A 258 -20.30 24.84 -11.89
CA ASP A 258 -20.67 24.98 -10.48
C ASP A 258 -22.20 24.99 -10.28
N ALA A 259 -22.96 25.52 -11.26
CA ALA A 259 -24.42 25.50 -11.23
C ALA A 259 -25.02 24.09 -11.46
N HIS A 260 -24.35 23.24 -12.24
CA HIS A 260 -24.85 21.92 -12.62
C HIS A 260 -24.24 20.75 -11.82
N LEU A 261 -23.09 20.96 -11.17
CA LEU A 261 -22.48 19.99 -10.25
C LEU A 261 -23.38 19.66 -9.05
N GLY A 262 -24.31 20.54 -8.69
CA GLY A 262 -25.30 20.29 -7.62
C GLY A 262 -26.41 19.32 -7.99
N GLU A 263 -26.53 18.92 -9.26
CA GLU A 263 -27.60 18.05 -9.78
C GLU A 263 -27.14 16.61 -10.07
N GLU A 264 -25.83 16.35 -10.12
CA GLU A 264 -25.28 15.02 -10.45
C GLU A 264 -24.70 14.32 -9.22
N ASP A 265 -25.33 13.22 -8.80
CA ASP A 265 -24.91 12.38 -7.67
C ASP A 265 -23.63 11.57 -7.96
N ASP A 266 -23.26 11.44 -9.24
CA ASP A 266 -22.05 10.75 -9.71
C ASP A 266 -21.00 11.76 -10.21
N PRO A 267 -19.90 11.95 -9.47
CA PRO A 267 -18.89 12.93 -9.85
C PRO A 267 -18.02 12.48 -11.05
N GLY A 268 -18.05 11.20 -11.44
CA GLY A 268 -17.48 10.73 -12.70
C GLY A 268 -18.33 11.08 -13.91
N GLN A 269 -19.66 11.20 -13.72
CA GLN A 269 -20.54 11.75 -14.73
C GLN A 269 -20.29 13.25 -14.94
N ALA A 270 -20.14 14.00 -13.85
CA ALA A 270 -19.88 15.43 -13.90
C ALA A 270 -18.61 15.81 -14.63
N ALA A 271 -17.52 15.06 -14.41
CA ALA A 271 -16.27 15.32 -15.11
C ALA A 271 -16.35 15.00 -16.62
N ARG A 272 -17.06 13.92 -17.00
CA ARG A 272 -17.32 13.57 -18.41
C ARG A 272 -18.15 14.65 -19.11
N GLU A 273 -19.12 15.21 -18.40
CA GLU A 273 -19.96 16.29 -18.90
C GLU A 273 -19.18 17.61 -19.04
N MET A 274 -18.31 17.94 -18.08
CA MET A 274 -17.37 19.07 -18.22
C MET A 274 -16.48 18.93 -19.46
N ASP A 275 -15.82 17.79 -19.68
CA ASP A 275 -14.99 17.57 -20.87
C ASP A 275 -15.79 17.72 -22.17
N ARG A 276 -17.04 17.24 -22.21
CA ARG A 276 -17.94 17.43 -23.37
C ARG A 276 -18.22 18.90 -23.62
N ARG A 277 -18.54 19.68 -22.58
CA ARG A 277 -18.85 21.11 -22.69
C ARG A 277 -17.65 21.91 -23.16
N TYR A 278 -16.47 21.66 -22.58
CA TYR A 278 -15.23 22.30 -22.97
C TYR A 278 -14.84 21.97 -24.42
N ARG A 279 -14.98 20.72 -24.84
CA ARG A 279 -14.78 20.30 -26.24
C ARG A 279 -15.76 20.98 -27.20
N LEU A 280 -17.04 21.05 -26.82
CA LEU A 280 -18.08 21.69 -27.63
C LEU A 280 -17.83 23.18 -27.77
N ALA A 281 -17.46 23.86 -26.68
CA ALA A 281 -17.09 25.28 -26.70
C ALA A 281 -15.95 25.53 -27.68
N ALA A 282 -14.87 24.75 -27.62
CA ALA A 282 -13.75 24.90 -28.53
C ALA A 282 -14.10 24.63 -30.00
N ARG A 283 -14.96 23.64 -30.28
CA ARG A 283 -15.49 23.38 -31.63
C ARG A 283 -16.35 24.54 -32.16
N LEU A 284 -17.22 25.10 -31.32
CA LEU A 284 -18.07 26.23 -31.71
C LEU A 284 -17.26 27.50 -32.02
N LEU A 285 -16.05 27.60 -31.46
CA LEU A 285 -15.16 28.74 -31.60
C LEU A 285 -14.15 28.56 -32.75
N GLY A 286 -14.13 27.38 -33.39
CA GLY A 286 -13.21 27.07 -34.49
C GLY A 286 -11.77 26.79 -34.03
N ASP A 287 -11.57 26.55 -32.73
CA ASP A 287 -10.24 26.36 -32.13
C ASP A 287 -9.73 24.91 -32.29
N ILE A 288 -10.58 23.98 -32.77
CA ILE A 288 -10.26 22.57 -33.04
C ILE A 288 -11.21 22.03 -34.13
N ASP A 289 -10.66 21.36 -35.15
CA ASP A 289 -11.43 20.56 -36.13
C ASP A 289 -11.90 19.21 -35.55
#